data_AF-A0A8T5XU19-F1
#
_entry.id   AF-A0A8T5XU19-F1
#
_cell.length_a   1.000
_cell.length_b   1.000
_cell.length_c   1.000
_cell.angle_alpha   90.00
_cell.angle_beta   90.00
_cell.angle_gamma   90.00
#
_symmetry.space_group_name_H-M   'P 1'
#
loop_
_entity.id
_entity.type
_entity.pdbx_description
1 polymer ?
#
loop_
_entity_poly.entity_id
_entity_poly.type
_entity_poly.pdbx_seq_one_letter_code
_entity_poly.pdbx_strand_id
1 'polypeptide(L)'
;MYNVYNPYPCYYNVNIPMYNLQNMYSLYRTYPYPYWINTPMYNPDFWKHLIELKDYGPEPFVVNITEATKQNSNYRTALWTGDNLQVTLMSIETGDDIGLEVHPTVDQFIRIEEGQGIVLMGDSKNNLDYKEEVYDDYAIMVPAGKWHNLINTGDKPLKLYAIYAPPEHPRGTIHETKADAEADE
;
A
#
# COMPACT_ATOMS: atom_id res chain seq x y z
N MET A 1 -43.84 -10.88 16.57
CA MET A 1 -44.29 -10.70 15.19
C MET A 1 -43.20 -9.93 14.45
N TYR A 2 -42.68 -10.52 13.38
CA TYR A 2 -41.49 -10.10 12.65
C TYR A 2 -41.73 -8.80 11.88
N ASN A 3 -40.81 -7.83 11.96
CA ASN A 3 -40.77 -6.67 11.07
C ASN A 3 -39.81 -6.98 9.91
N VAL A 4 -40.36 -6.97 8.70
CA VAL A 4 -39.71 -7.30 7.44
C VAL A 4 -39.06 -6.04 6.86
N TYR A 5 -37.76 -6.13 6.57
CA TYR A 5 -36.98 -5.11 5.87
C TYR A 5 -37.42 -5.06 4.40
N ASN A 6 -37.67 -3.86 3.87
CA ASN A 6 -38.08 -3.62 2.49
C ASN A 6 -36.90 -2.99 1.71
N PRO A 7 -36.30 -3.65 0.71
CA PRO A 7 -35.24 -3.05 -0.10
C PRO A 7 -35.82 -2.34 -1.34
N TYR A 8 -35.39 -1.09 -1.55
CA TYR A 8 -35.72 -0.29 -2.73
C TYR A 8 -35.02 -0.82 -4.00
N PRO A 9 -35.69 -0.86 -5.16
CA PRO A 9 -35.05 -1.21 -6.44
C PRO A 9 -34.55 0.03 -7.18
N CYS A 10 -33.31 0.01 -7.68
CA CYS A 10 -32.82 0.98 -8.65
C CYS A 10 -32.68 0.32 -10.04
N TYR A 11 -33.41 0.86 -11.00
CA TYR A 11 -33.18 0.71 -12.43
C TYR A 11 -32.54 2.00 -12.93
N TYR A 12 -31.57 1.94 -13.83
CA TYR A 12 -31.63 2.55 -15.16
C TYR A 12 -30.37 2.25 -15.99
N ASN A 13 -30.63 1.81 -17.22
CA ASN A 13 -29.68 1.63 -18.32
C ASN A 13 -29.00 2.94 -18.72
N VAL A 14 -27.70 2.89 -19.06
CA VAL A 14 -27.07 3.91 -19.90
C VAL A 14 -26.09 3.24 -20.88
N ASN A 15 -26.32 3.47 -22.17
CA ASN A 15 -25.45 3.09 -23.29
C ASN A 15 -24.07 3.77 -23.17
N ILE A 16 -22.98 3.01 -23.34
CA ILE A 16 -21.62 3.55 -23.44
C ILE A 16 -21.09 3.30 -24.88
N PRO A 17 -20.59 4.32 -25.59
CA PRO A 17 -19.96 4.14 -26.89
C PRO A 17 -18.53 3.57 -26.74
N MET A 18 -18.23 2.56 -27.56
CA MET A 18 -16.91 1.92 -27.65
C MET A 18 -15.84 2.88 -28.18
N TYR A 19 -14.74 3.04 -27.44
CA TYR A 19 -13.46 3.49 -27.99
C TYR A 19 -12.33 2.53 -27.62
N ASN A 20 -11.79 1.92 -28.68
CA ASN A 20 -10.52 1.23 -28.92
C ASN A 20 -9.76 0.51 -27.79
N LEU A 21 -9.74 -0.83 -27.93
CA LEU A 21 -9.17 -1.86 -27.05
C LEU A 21 -7.83 -2.41 -27.61
N GLN A 22 -6.98 -1.55 -28.19
CA GLN A 22 -5.94 -2.01 -29.11
C GLN A 22 -4.50 -2.02 -28.57
N ASN A 23 -4.27 -1.66 -27.30
CA ASN A 23 -2.91 -1.58 -26.73
C ASN A 23 -2.61 -2.51 -25.54
N MET A 24 -3.48 -3.49 -25.25
CA MET A 24 -3.28 -4.40 -24.10
C MET A 24 -2.84 -5.83 -24.48
N TYR A 25 -2.38 -6.05 -25.72
CA TYR A 25 -1.94 -7.37 -26.19
C TYR A 25 -0.46 -7.39 -26.54
N SER A 26 0.41 -7.55 -25.55
CA SER A 26 1.73 -8.17 -25.76
C SER A 26 2.44 -8.40 -24.43
N LEU A 27 2.36 -9.63 -23.90
CA LEU A 27 3.07 -10.27 -22.77
C LEU A 27 1.98 -11.11 -22.10
N TYR A 28 1.68 -12.35 -22.52
CA TYR A 28 2.50 -13.53 -22.33
C TYR A 28 2.19 -14.59 -23.40
N ARG A 29 3.22 -15.05 -24.13
CA ARG A 29 3.17 -16.20 -25.03
C ARG A 29 3.19 -17.52 -24.23
N THR A 30 2.07 -18.23 -24.28
CA THR A 30 1.87 -19.64 -24.64
C THR A 30 2.90 -20.72 -24.23
N TYR A 31 2.45 -21.69 -23.42
CA TYR A 31 2.73 -23.13 -23.62
C TYR A 31 1.40 -23.93 -23.55
N PRO A 32 1.15 -24.90 -24.46
CA PRO A 32 -0.19 -25.47 -24.68
C PRO A 32 -0.33 -26.91 -24.14
N TYR A 33 -1.49 -27.30 -23.58
CA TYR A 33 -2.05 -28.67 -23.61
C TYR A 33 -3.47 -28.71 -22.98
N PRO A 34 -4.33 -29.70 -23.31
CA PRO A 34 -5.54 -29.37 -24.06
C PRO A 34 -6.87 -29.91 -23.47
N TYR A 35 -7.97 -29.36 -24.00
CA TYR A 35 -9.39 -29.77 -23.90
C TYR A 35 -9.98 -29.92 -22.50
N TRP A 36 -10.96 -29.07 -22.15
CA TRP A 36 -12.39 -29.41 -22.02
C TRP A 36 -13.18 -28.09 -21.98
N ILE A 37 -14.27 -28.04 -22.75
CA ILE A 37 -15.10 -26.87 -23.01
C ILE A 37 -16.19 -26.75 -21.93
N ASN A 38 -16.48 -25.50 -21.54
CA ASN A 38 -17.55 -24.96 -20.68
C ASN A 38 -17.16 -24.56 -19.26
N THR A 39 -16.45 -23.45 -19.14
CA THR A 39 -16.54 -22.57 -17.96
C THR A 39 -17.54 -21.45 -18.26
N PRO A 40 -18.58 -21.22 -17.43
CA PRO A 40 -19.45 -20.05 -17.56
C PRO A 40 -18.60 -18.79 -17.40
N MET A 41 -18.47 -18.05 -18.50
CA MET A 41 -17.72 -16.80 -18.58
C MET A 41 -18.58 -15.68 -17.96
N TYR A 42 -18.75 -15.70 -16.63
CA TYR A 42 -19.26 -14.53 -15.90
C TYR A 42 -18.89 -14.63 -14.42
N ASN A 43 -17.67 -14.17 -14.10
CA ASN A 43 -17.36 -13.73 -12.75
C ASN A 43 -17.55 -12.20 -12.72
N PRO A 44 -18.62 -11.68 -12.08
CA PRO A 44 -18.95 -10.25 -12.08
C PRO A 44 -17.95 -9.37 -11.31
N ASP A 45 -16.98 -9.96 -10.60
CA ASP A 45 -16.01 -9.24 -9.76
C ASP A 45 -14.64 -9.00 -10.43
N PHE A 46 -14.48 -9.37 -11.71
CA PHE A 46 -13.21 -9.25 -12.44
C PHE A 46 -12.69 -7.81 -12.62
N TRP A 47 -13.52 -6.80 -12.38
CA TRP A 47 -13.19 -5.38 -12.64
C TRP A 47 -13.07 -4.52 -11.38
N LYS A 48 -13.13 -5.10 -10.17
CA LYS A 48 -13.54 -4.35 -8.98
C LYS A 48 -12.46 -3.90 -7.97
N HIS A 49 -11.18 -4.17 -8.14
CA HIS A 49 -10.28 -4.17 -6.96
C HIS A 49 -9.09 -3.19 -6.98
N LEU A 50 -8.90 -2.36 -8.01
CA LEU A 50 -7.84 -1.36 -7.99
C LEU A 50 -8.40 0.00 -7.60
N ILE A 51 -7.87 0.59 -6.53
CA ILE A 51 -8.18 1.96 -6.16
C ILE A 51 -7.29 2.93 -6.95
N GLU A 52 -7.72 4.17 -7.10
CA GLU A 52 -6.82 5.23 -7.55
C GLU A 52 -5.89 5.60 -6.38
N LEU A 53 -4.57 5.46 -6.55
CA LEU A 53 -3.61 5.80 -5.49
C LEU A 53 -3.37 7.31 -5.48
N LYS A 54 -4.06 8.01 -4.57
CA LYS A 54 -3.90 9.42 -4.28
C LYS A 54 -4.25 9.71 -2.82
N ASP A 55 -3.97 10.92 -2.36
CA ASP A 55 -4.33 11.35 -1.02
C ASP A 55 -5.81 11.73 -0.93
N TYR A 56 -6.57 10.94 -0.16
CA TYR A 56 -8.02 11.12 0.06
C TYR A 56 -8.34 11.99 1.28
N GLY A 57 -7.35 12.43 2.05
CA GLY A 57 -7.59 13.22 3.24
C GLY A 57 -8.07 14.65 2.94
N PRO A 58 -8.66 15.35 3.93
CA PRO A 58 -9.06 14.86 5.24
C PRO A 58 -10.47 14.23 5.23
N GLU A 59 -10.99 13.84 4.07
CA GLU A 59 -12.37 13.37 3.93
C GLU A 59 -12.59 11.98 4.57
N PRO A 60 -13.84 11.65 4.97
CA PRO A 60 -14.19 10.30 5.37
C PRO A 60 -13.84 9.29 4.28
N PHE A 61 -13.05 8.27 4.63
CA PHE A 61 -12.48 7.34 3.67
C PHE A 61 -12.52 5.90 4.20
N VAL A 62 -12.93 4.96 3.34
CA VAL A 62 -12.95 3.52 3.61
C VAL A 62 -12.24 2.82 2.47
N VAL A 63 -11.29 1.96 2.80
CA VAL A 63 -10.42 1.30 1.82
C VAL A 63 -10.08 -0.11 2.26
N ASN A 64 -9.89 -1.02 1.29
CA ASN A 64 -9.19 -2.26 1.55
C ASN A 64 -7.68 -1.95 1.56
N ILE A 65 -7.13 -1.73 2.76
CA ILE A 65 -5.75 -1.28 2.92
C ILE A 65 -4.73 -2.32 2.45
N THR A 66 -5.04 -3.62 2.60
CA THR A 66 -4.19 -4.72 2.11
C THR A 66 -4.03 -4.64 0.60
N GLU A 67 -5.13 -4.50 -0.14
CA GLU A 67 -5.08 -4.40 -1.61
C GLU A 67 -4.41 -3.10 -2.06
N ALA A 68 -4.72 -1.97 -1.42
CA ALA A 68 -4.08 -0.69 -1.72
C ALA A 68 -2.55 -0.75 -1.55
N THR A 69 -2.10 -1.34 -0.43
CA THR A 69 -0.67 -1.49 -0.09
C THR A 69 0.05 -2.39 -1.08
N LYS A 70 -0.55 -3.54 -1.43
CA LYS A 70 0.03 -4.48 -2.40
C LYS A 70 0.02 -3.93 -3.83
N GLN A 71 -0.98 -3.13 -4.18
CA GLN A 71 -1.09 -2.44 -5.47
C GLN A 71 0.02 -1.38 -5.65
N ASN A 72 0.43 -0.70 -4.58
CA ASN A 72 1.41 0.38 -4.66
C ASN A 72 2.79 -0.15 -5.10
N SER A 73 3.33 0.44 -6.17
CA SER A 73 4.68 0.18 -6.66
C SER A 73 5.67 1.30 -6.34
N ASN A 74 5.19 2.46 -5.87
CA ASN A 74 6.04 3.61 -5.58
C ASN A 74 6.78 3.40 -4.24
N TYR A 75 7.95 4.02 -4.11
CA TYR A 75 8.66 4.05 -2.83
C TYR A 75 7.78 4.62 -1.72
N ARG A 76 7.08 5.73 -1.98
CA ARG A 76 6.13 6.34 -1.04
C ARG A 76 4.93 6.92 -1.77
N THR A 77 3.73 6.71 -1.25
CA THR A 77 2.51 7.38 -1.72
C THR A 77 1.63 7.72 -0.53
N ALA A 78 1.35 9.01 -0.32
CA ALA A 78 0.38 9.46 0.66
C ALA A 78 -1.03 9.03 0.23
N LEU A 79 -1.67 8.17 1.02
CA LEU A 79 -3.02 7.68 0.77
C LEU A 79 -4.08 8.53 1.49
N TRP A 80 -3.75 9.03 2.68
CA TRP A 80 -4.66 9.87 3.45
C TRP A 80 -3.89 10.75 4.43
N THR A 81 -4.03 12.07 4.30
CA THR A 81 -3.44 13.04 5.25
C THR A 81 -4.54 13.81 5.98
N GLY A 82 -4.61 13.68 7.29
CA GLY A 82 -5.49 14.46 8.17
C GLY A 82 -4.73 15.53 8.93
N ASP A 83 -5.37 16.09 9.96
CA ASP A 83 -4.72 17.06 10.86
C ASP A 83 -3.88 16.37 11.95
N ASN A 84 -4.19 15.11 12.27
CA ASN A 84 -3.62 14.40 13.42
C ASN A 84 -2.87 13.11 13.04
N LEU A 85 -3.09 12.58 11.84
CA LEU A 85 -2.35 11.43 11.35
C LEU A 85 -2.25 11.46 9.82
N GLN A 86 -1.25 10.75 9.31
CA GLN A 86 -1.06 10.51 7.88
C GLN A 86 -0.85 9.02 7.62
N VAL A 87 -1.45 8.50 6.56
CA VAL A 87 -1.25 7.13 6.08
C VAL A 87 -0.49 7.18 4.75
N THR A 88 0.66 6.50 4.68
CA THR A 88 1.43 6.32 3.45
C THR A 88 1.52 4.85 3.08
N LEU A 89 1.64 4.56 1.79
CA LEU A 89 1.94 3.25 1.24
C LEU A 89 3.38 3.25 0.75
N MET A 90 4.08 2.14 0.90
CA MET A 90 5.46 2.00 0.45
C MET A 90 5.71 0.64 -0.18
N SER A 91 6.63 0.64 -1.15
CA SER A 91 7.21 -0.54 -1.79
C SER A 91 8.73 -0.42 -1.70
N ILE A 92 9.34 -1.26 -0.87
CA ILE A 92 10.81 -1.27 -0.72
C ILE A 92 11.35 -2.41 -1.57
N GLU A 93 12.18 -2.09 -2.55
CA GLU A 93 12.76 -3.09 -3.45
C GLU A 93 13.70 -4.05 -2.71
N THR A 94 13.97 -5.20 -3.33
CA THR A 94 14.83 -6.23 -2.75
C THR A 94 16.24 -5.72 -2.47
N GLY A 95 16.68 -5.84 -1.21
CA GLY A 95 18.01 -5.39 -0.77
C GLY A 95 18.10 -3.89 -0.44
N ASP A 96 17.06 -3.11 -0.72
CA ASP A 96 16.94 -1.72 -0.30
C ASP A 96 16.37 -1.62 1.13
N ASP A 97 16.35 -0.40 1.65
CA ASP A 97 15.79 -0.04 2.94
C ASP A 97 14.99 1.26 2.84
N ILE A 98 14.21 1.56 3.88
CA ILE A 98 13.57 2.88 4.04
C ILE A 98 14.68 3.96 4.15
N GLY A 99 15.72 3.67 4.92
CA GLY A 99 16.74 4.64 5.28
C GLY A 99 16.70 4.91 6.79
N LEU A 100 17.84 5.37 7.30
CA LEU A 100 17.99 5.60 8.73
C LEU A 100 17.42 6.97 9.12
N GLU A 101 16.24 6.95 9.72
CA GLU A 101 15.44 8.14 10.04
C GLU A 101 15.26 8.30 11.57
N VAL A 102 14.81 9.49 11.98
CA VAL A 102 14.34 9.78 13.34
C VAL A 102 13.32 10.91 13.30
N HIS A 103 12.16 10.72 13.94
CA HIS A 103 11.16 11.77 14.08
C HIS A 103 11.08 12.22 15.54
N PRO A 104 11.53 13.43 15.91
CA PRO A 104 11.62 13.85 17.32
C PRO A 104 10.27 13.94 18.04
N THR A 105 9.18 14.13 17.29
CA THR A 105 7.84 14.43 17.85
C THR A 105 6.73 13.57 17.29
N VAL A 106 7.04 12.60 16.43
CA VAL A 106 6.06 11.78 15.71
C VAL A 106 6.24 10.33 16.10
N ASP A 107 5.15 9.72 16.59
CA ASP A 107 5.08 8.27 16.68
C ASP A 107 4.72 7.73 15.30
N GLN A 108 5.36 6.63 14.90
CA GLN A 108 5.09 5.96 13.64
C GLN A 108 4.68 4.50 13.90
N PHE A 109 3.63 4.08 13.23
CA PHE A 109 3.18 2.70 13.15
C PHE A 109 3.43 2.19 11.73
N ILE A 110 4.07 1.04 11.59
CA ILE A 110 4.28 0.39 10.28
C ILE A 110 3.62 -0.98 10.31
N ARG A 111 2.91 -1.35 9.24
CA ARG A 111 2.40 -2.71 9.05
C ARG A 111 2.87 -3.30 7.74
N ILE A 112 3.35 -4.54 7.79
CA ILE A 112 3.79 -5.29 6.63
C ILE A 112 2.62 -6.12 6.09
N GLU A 113 2.30 -5.91 4.81
CA GLU A 113 1.24 -6.62 4.10
C GLU A 113 1.80 -7.73 3.19
N GLU A 114 3.06 -7.60 2.76
CA GLU A 114 3.77 -8.63 1.99
C GLU A 114 5.29 -8.44 2.09
N GLY A 115 6.02 -9.53 2.26
CA GLY A 115 7.48 -9.57 2.21
C GLY A 115 8.11 -9.82 3.58
N GLN A 116 9.42 -9.68 3.64
CA GLN A 116 10.18 -9.90 4.87
C GLN A 116 11.35 -8.93 4.96
N GLY A 117 11.71 -8.59 6.18
CA GLY A 117 12.76 -7.62 6.44
C GLY A 117 13.36 -7.75 7.83
N ILE A 118 14.24 -6.80 8.12
CA ILE A 118 14.79 -6.62 9.45
C ILE A 118 14.53 -5.18 9.86
N VAL A 119 13.90 -5.00 11.01
CA VAL A 119 13.77 -3.68 11.65
C VAL A 119 14.94 -3.46 12.59
N LEU A 120 15.48 -2.25 12.57
CA LEU A 120 16.53 -1.76 13.48
C LEU A 120 15.99 -0.53 14.21
N MET A 121 16.14 -0.47 15.53
CA MET A 121 15.77 0.71 16.32
C MET A 121 16.76 0.98 17.46
N GLY A 122 16.88 2.24 17.88
CA GLY A 122 17.71 2.61 19.03
C GLY A 122 17.67 4.08 19.40
N ASP A 123 18.35 4.43 20.50
CA ASP A 123 18.38 5.81 21.02
C ASP A 123 19.35 6.75 20.27
N SER A 124 20.22 6.22 19.41
CA SER A 124 21.13 7.04 18.62
C SER A 124 21.46 6.41 17.27
N LYS A 125 21.83 7.24 16.30
CA LYS A 125 22.28 6.81 14.96
C LYS A 125 23.37 5.74 14.96
N ASN A 126 24.21 5.72 16.00
CA ASN A 126 25.34 4.80 16.12
C ASN A 126 25.07 3.59 17.04
N ASN A 127 23.88 3.49 17.63
CA ASN A 127 23.48 2.40 18.51
C ASN A 127 22.02 2.00 18.25
N LEU A 128 21.83 1.08 17.30
CA LEU A 128 20.55 0.44 16.98
C LEU A 128 20.54 -0.95 17.63
N ASP A 129 20.31 -1.00 18.94
CA ASP A 129 20.42 -2.20 19.76
C ASP A 129 19.17 -3.10 19.73
N TYR A 130 18.05 -2.58 19.23
CA TYR A 130 16.87 -3.38 18.92
C TYR A 130 16.94 -3.85 17.47
N LYS A 131 16.86 -5.16 17.26
CA LYS A 131 16.88 -5.79 15.93
C LYS A 131 15.95 -6.99 15.92
N GLU A 132 14.98 -7.00 15.01
CA GLU A 132 14.03 -8.11 14.86
C GLU A 132 13.76 -8.43 13.39
N GLU A 133 13.55 -9.70 13.09
CA GLU A 133 13.04 -10.15 11.79
C GLU A 133 11.53 -9.92 11.72
N VAL A 134 11.06 -9.46 10.57
CA VAL A 134 9.66 -9.08 10.37
C VAL A 134 9.12 -9.64 9.06
N TYR A 135 7.82 -9.97 9.04
CA TYR A 135 7.15 -10.66 7.95
C TYR A 135 5.74 -10.10 7.73
N ASP A 136 5.02 -10.64 6.73
CA ASP A 136 3.57 -10.50 6.58
C ASP A 136 2.84 -10.53 7.94
N ASP A 137 1.85 -9.63 8.09
CA ASP A 137 1.03 -9.43 9.30
C ASP A 137 1.73 -8.83 10.52
N TYR A 138 3.04 -8.54 10.46
CA TYR A 138 3.71 -7.86 11.58
C TYR A 138 3.42 -6.36 11.59
N ALA A 139 3.35 -5.83 12.81
CA ALA A 139 3.28 -4.41 13.10
C ALA A 139 4.53 -3.97 13.86
N ILE A 140 5.02 -2.78 13.54
CA ILE A 140 6.18 -2.16 14.15
C ILE A 140 5.72 -0.83 14.74
N MET A 141 5.97 -0.64 16.04
CA MET A 141 5.71 0.60 16.73
C MET A 141 7.05 1.31 16.93
N VAL A 142 7.19 2.49 16.33
CA VAL A 142 8.37 3.34 16.42
C VAL A 142 8.01 4.58 17.24
N PRO A 143 8.44 4.65 18.52
CA PRO A 143 8.21 5.82 19.35
C PRO A 143 8.99 7.04 18.87
N ALA A 144 8.44 8.23 19.08
CA ALA A 144 9.09 9.50 18.82
C ALA A 144 10.50 9.55 19.43
N GLY A 145 11.46 10.05 18.64
CA GLY A 145 12.86 10.19 19.01
C GLY A 145 13.71 8.92 18.84
N LYS A 146 13.13 7.77 18.47
CA LYS A 146 13.92 6.58 18.13
C LYS A 146 14.48 6.67 16.72
N TRP A 147 15.78 6.45 16.62
CA TRP A 147 16.41 6.16 15.33
C TRP A 147 15.93 4.81 14.86
N HIS A 148 15.53 4.70 13.60
CA HIS A 148 14.97 3.47 13.06
C HIS A 148 15.27 3.29 11.58
N ASN A 149 15.28 2.04 11.14
CA ASN A 149 15.37 1.65 9.73
C ASN A 149 14.66 0.31 9.53
N LEU A 150 14.18 0.06 8.32
CA LEU A 150 13.60 -1.21 7.90
C LEU A 150 14.22 -1.63 6.57
N ILE A 151 14.91 -2.76 6.58
CA ILE A 151 15.67 -3.28 5.45
C ILE A 151 14.92 -4.46 4.86
N ASN A 152 14.67 -4.45 3.54
CA ASN A 152 14.10 -5.59 2.85
C ASN A 152 15.16 -6.68 2.67
N THR A 153 14.96 -7.82 3.33
CA THR A 153 15.86 -8.99 3.28
C THR A 153 15.23 -10.17 2.52
N GLY A 154 14.11 -9.94 1.84
CA GLY A 154 13.42 -10.92 1.01
C GLY A 154 13.98 -11.02 -0.41
N ASP A 155 13.24 -11.73 -1.26
CA ASP A 155 13.50 -11.88 -2.69
C ASP A 155 12.45 -11.16 -3.58
N LYS A 156 11.51 -10.47 -2.94
CA LYS A 156 10.46 -9.65 -3.57
C LYS A 156 10.32 -8.30 -2.86
N PRO A 157 9.65 -7.31 -3.47
CA PRO A 157 9.39 -6.03 -2.82
C PRO A 157 8.65 -6.20 -1.50
N LEU A 158 9.07 -5.46 -0.48
CA LEU A 158 8.41 -5.38 0.82
C LEU A 158 7.29 -4.33 0.72
N LYS A 159 6.04 -4.79 0.84
CA LYS A 159 4.83 -3.96 0.80
C LYS A 159 4.38 -3.65 2.22
N LEU A 160 4.31 -2.37 2.52
CA LEU A 160 3.91 -1.89 3.84
C LEU A 160 3.12 -0.59 3.73
N TYR A 161 2.36 -0.29 4.78
CA TYR A 161 1.84 1.04 5.00
C TYR A 161 2.36 1.57 6.34
N ALA A 162 2.58 2.88 6.40
CA ALA A 162 2.96 3.58 7.61
C ALA A 162 1.87 4.58 8.03
N ILE A 163 1.69 4.73 9.32
CA ILE A 163 0.85 5.75 9.93
C ILE A 163 1.73 6.63 10.81
N TYR A 164 1.77 7.91 10.49
CA TYR A 164 2.47 8.94 11.26
C TYR A 164 1.44 9.69 12.11
N ALA A 165 1.76 9.99 13.37
CA ALA A 165 0.93 10.83 14.23
C ALA A 165 1.81 11.82 15.03
N PRO A 166 1.80 13.13 14.71
CA PRO A 166 1.07 13.83 13.62
C PRO A 166 1.57 13.49 12.19
N PRO A 167 0.95 14.04 11.12
CA PRO A 167 1.46 13.91 9.74
C PRO A 167 2.93 14.35 9.60
N GLU A 168 3.69 13.62 8.78
CA GLU A 168 5.12 13.89 8.56
C GLU A 168 5.40 14.54 7.20
N HIS A 169 4.80 13.99 6.13
CA HIS A 169 5.04 14.45 4.77
C HIS A 169 3.97 15.43 4.28
N PRO A 170 4.27 16.26 3.26
CA PRO A 170 3.25 17.07 2.59
C PRO A 170 2.05 16.23 2.10
N ARG A 171 0.86 16.84 2.10
CA ARG A 171 -0.35 16.23 1.54
C ARG A 171 -0.12 15.90 0.05
N GLY A 172 -0.50 14.70 -0.37
CA GLY A 172 -0.37 14.27 -1.76
C GLY A 172 1.04 13.88 -2.19
N THR A 173 1.98 13.72 -1.25
CA THR A 173 3.34 13.23 -1.56
C THR A 173 3.31 11.91 -2.32
N ILE A 174 4.05 11.87 -3.44
CA ILE A 174 4.34 10.67 -4.22
C ILE A 174 5.83 10.70 -4.54
N HIS A 175 6.55 9.70 -4.05
CA HIS A 175 7.94 9.45 -4.41
C HIS A 175 7.97 8.12 -5.16
N GLU A 176 8.23 8.15 -6.47
CA GLU A 176 8.30 6.93 -7.28
C GLU A 176 9.48 6.08 -6.84
N THR A 177 10.61 6.72 -6.55
CA THR A 177 11.86 6.08 -6.13
C THR A 177 12.32 6.55 -4.76
N LYS A 178 13.23 5.78 -4.14
CA LYS A 178 13.90 6.19 -2.91
C LYS A 178 14.71 7.48 -3.10
N ALA A 179 15.35 7.65 -4.25
CA ALA A 179 16.15 8.84 -4.55
C ALA A 179 15.28 10.12 -4.59
N ASP A 180 14.02 10.01 -5.06
CA ASP A 180 13.09 11.14 -5.01
C ASP A 180 12.76 11.52 -3.56
N ALA A 181 12.60 10.52 -2.69
CA ALA A 181 12.34 10.75 -1.28
C ALA A 181 13.54 11.39 -0.56
N GLU A 182 14.76 10.92 -0.82
CA GLU A 182 15.99 11.49 -0.25
C GLU A 182 16.26 12.92 -0.73
N ALA A 183 15.73 13.32 -1.90
CA ALA A 183 15.88 14.67 -2.43
C ALA A 183 14.90 15.68 -1.80
N ASP A 184 13.79 15.20 -1.24
CA ASP A 184 12.72 16.00 -0.64
C ASP A 184 12.87 16.17 0.89
N GLU A 185 13.83 15.46 1.52
CA GLU A 185 14.16 15.50 2.96
C GLU A 185 15.34 16.44 3.28
#